data_AF-A0A1Q3GTS9-F1
#
_entry.id   AF-A0A1Q3GTS9-F1
#
_cell.length_a   1.000
_cell.length_b   1.000
_cell.length_c   1.000
_cell.angle_alpha   90.00
_cell.angle_beta   90.00
_cell.angle_gamma   90.00
#
_symmetry.space_group_name_H-M   'P 1'
#
loop_
_entity.id
_entity.type
_entity.pdbx_description
1 polymer ?
#
loop_
_entity_poly.entity_id
_entity_poly.type
_entity_poly.pdbx_seq_one_letter_code
_entity_poly.pdbx_strand_id
1 'polypeptide(L)'
;MSATNYISELGEENTATETLVNLFGRTDVGKAREHNEDNFVICQNVQGNDWEFDEHALKLGKLGCVMVVADGMGGANAGEVASEIMVTTAKSMFQQITTLPESSKGVKDFLIKVLNTAHQNILEHAKKDSQTEGMGTTGVLAWVIGNKAYVAWAGDSRVYLHRAGKQLRPATDDHSMVWQLVLNGHLTPEEARVHPQSNIITQSLGDPNNGPKPDTKTLALQAGDRLMLCSDGLNGMLDDIELEGILNQHQDTATTCQELVNQANLAGGGDNITVLLMDVLETSSNTESTYRDTADQTGGKTTMKKGILWGVSLVILFFSIFLLTQSISNSSSKPNAADSALVGGGKALNSEKLRQIWQNFQKQKEKDQDTTSKKTDSTRSQGDGRQRNNITDESAPPTERVDQSLIKALEAQLSQLLNEKAGVKKKIQQLKIKYKDVPGDLAKLKALEQRLTDEIASPLLSNKVIEGANQLRVPKTMREYEKAKNTIERVEANLVIIQEKMRYWALNPSNG
;
A
#
# COMPACT_ATOMS: atom_id res chain seq x y z
N MET A 1 -35.55 -14.39 8.60
CA MET A 1 -36.23 -15.57 8.00
C MET A 1 -35.16 -16.41 7.31
N SER A 2 -35.14 -17.72 7.57
CA SER A 2 -34.02 -18.64 7.30
C SER A 2 -33.78 -18.92 5.81
N ALA A 3 -32.50 -18.99 5.43
CA ALA A 3 -31.97 -19.15 4.07
C ALA A 3 -32.07 -20.59 3.51
N THR A 4 -33.25 -21.23 3.54
CA THR A 4 -33.34 -22.67 3.24
C THR A 4 -34.30 -23.07 2.11
N ASN A 5 -35.02 -22.16 1.45
CA ASN A 5 -36.06 -22.56 0.47
C ASN A 5 -35.90 -21.98 -0.94
N TYR A 6 -34.71 -22.08 -1.56
CA TYR A 6 -34.53 -21.65 -2.96
C TYR A 6 -33.77 -22.65 -3.86
N ILE A 7 -33.79 -23.94 -3.52
CA ILE A 7 -33.16 -24.99 -4.35
C ILE A 7 -34.15 -26.15 -4.53
N SER A 8 -35.13 -25.96 -5.41
CA SER A 8 -35.88 -27.08 -6.00
C SER A 8 -36.68 -26.61 -7.22
N GLU A 9 -35.99 -26.21 -8.28
CA GLU A 9 -36.51 -26.24 -9.66
C GLU A 9 -35.42 -25.62 -10.55
N LEU A 10 -34.64 -26.48 -11.21
CA LEU A 10 -33.99 -26.27 -12.51
C LEU A 10 -33.18 -27.53 -12.80
N GLY A 11 -33.73 -28.37 -13.68
CA GLY A 11 -33.07 -29.55 -14.21
C GLY A 11 -32.02 -29.19 -15.26
N GLU A 12 -30.93 -29.94 -15.19
CA GLU A 12 -29.94 -30.31 -16.21
C GLU A 12 -29.10 -29.23 -16.92
N GLU A 13 -27.79 -29.52 -16.92
CA GLU A 13 -26.65 -28.86 -17.57
C GLU A 13 -26.20 -27.49 -17.05
N ASN A 14 -25.61 -27.47 -15.84
CA ASN A 14 -24.74 -26.36 -15.47
C ASN A 14 -23.55 -26.83 -14.62
N THR A 15 -22.46 -27.24 -15.27
CA THR A 15 -21.15 -27.40 -14.62
C THR A 15 -20.48 -26.03 -14.42
N ALA A 16 -21.22 -25.09 -13.85
CA ALA A 16 -20.68 -23.80 -13.44
C ALA A 16 -19.76 -24.04 -12.24
N THR A 17 -18.52 -23.57 -12.33
CA THR A 17 -17.60 -23.52 -11.20
C THR A 17 -18.21 -22.65 -10.11
N GLU A 18 -18.68 -23.27 -9.03
CA GLU A 18 -19.21 -22.60 -7.85
C GLU A 18 -18.04 -21.98 -7.07
N THR A 19 -17.54 -20.82 -7.51
CA THR A 19 -16.64 -20.01 -6.72
C THR A 19 -17.43 -18.82 -6.21
N LEU A 20 -17.57 -18.73 -4.89
CA LEU A 20 -18.26 -17.64 -4.22
C LEU A 20 -17.21 -16.65 -3.73
N VAL A 21 -17.36 -15.37 -4.10
CA VAL A 21 -16.40 -14.33 -3.74
C VAL A 21 -17.10 -13.12 -3.15
N ASN A 22 -16.36 -12.33 -2.37
CA ASN A 22 -16.73 -10.95 -2.05
C ASN A 22 -15.66 -10.01 -2.61
N LEU A 23 -16.07 -8.90 -3.22
CA LEU A 23 -15.19 -8.00 -3.96
C LEU A 23 -15.40 -6.57 -3.46
N PHE A 24 -14.31 -5.84 -3.25
CA PHE A 24 -14.38 -4.42 -2.96
C PHE A 24 -13.19 -3.67 -3.55
N GLY A 25 -13.40 -2.41 -3.92
CA GLY A 25 -12.35 -1.53 -4.40
C GLY A 25 -12.42 -0.17 -3.75
N ARG A 26 -11.26 0.42 -3.47
CA ARG A 26 -11.15 1.76 -2.91
C ARG A 26 -9.96 2.49 -3.49
N THR A 27 -10.15 3.79 -3.74
CA THR A 27 -9.09 4.72 -4.07
C THR A 27 -9.16 5.95 -3.17
N ASP A 28 -8.03 6.58 -2.89
CA ASP A 28 -7.88 7.79 -2.09
C ASP A 28 -6.74 8.64 -2.65
N VAL A 29 -6.91 9.97 -2.65
CA VAL A 29 -5.90 10.91 -3.16
C VAL A 29 -4.59 10.81 -2.38
N GLY A 30 -4.61 10.33 -1.13
CA GLY A 30 -3.48 10.44 -0.23
C GLY A 30 -3.41 11.82 0.42
N LYS A 31 -2.45 12.00 1.35
CA LYS A 31 -2.27 13.25 2.10
C LYS A 31 -1.35 14.25 1.43
N ALA A 32 -0.50 13.79 0.52
CA ALA A 32 0.57 14.60 -0.09
C ALA A 32 0.29 15.00 -1.55
N ARG A 33 -0.81 14.54 -2.15
CA ARG A 33 -1.21 14.87 -3.53
C ARG A 33 -2.47 15.76 -3.55
N GLU A 34 -2.64 16.51 -4.63
CA GLU A 34 -3.84 17.36 -4.86
C GLU A 34 -4.88 16.67 -5.74
N HIS A 35 -4.45 15.75 -6.60
CA HIS A 35 -5.26 15.02 -7.57
C HIS A 35 -5.00 13.52 -7.46
N ASN A 36 -5.94 12.73 -7.97
CA ASN A 36 -5.83 11.28 -8.05
C ASN A 36 -5.55 10.85 -9.48
N GLU A 37 -4.34 10.38 -9.74
CA GLU A 37 -3.89 9.85 -11.03
C GLU A 37 -4.04 8.32 -11.09
N ASP A 38 -4.39 7.67 -9.98
CA ASP A 38 -4.79 6.26 -9.99
C ASP A 38 -6.18 6.07 -10.57
N ASN A 39 -6.36 4.94 -11.25
CA ASN A 39 -7.67 4.48 -11.70
C ASN A 39 -7.82 2.98 -11.48
N PHE A 40 -9.05 2.51 -11.30
CA PHE A 40 -9.34 1.09 -11.18
C PHE A 40 -10.69 0.73 -11.77
N VAL A 41 -10.85 -0.54 -12.10
CA VAL A 41 -12.15 -1.07 -12.49
C VAL A 41 -12.33 -2.51 -12.01
N ILE A 42 -13.56 -2.85 -11.60
CA ILE A 42 -14.00 -4.20 -11.26
C ILE A 42 -15.12 -4.60 -12.21
N CYS A 43 -15.03 -5.79 -12.81
CA CYS A 43 -16.16 -6.46 -13.44
C CYS A 43 -16.54 -7.65 -12.59
N GLN A 44 -17.71 -7.62 -11.94
CA GLN A 44 -18.19 -8.69 -11.07
C GLN A 44 -18.49 -9.97 -11.86
N ASN A 45 -18.93 -9.81 -13.10
CA ASN A 45 -19.27 -10.92 -13.99
C ASN A 45 -19.13 -10.51 -15.46
N VAL A 46 -18.09 -11.05 -16.11
CA VAL A 46 -17.76 -10.74 -17.51
C VAL A 46 -18.89 -11.14 -18.45
N GLN A 47 -19.63 -12.21 -18.15
CA GLN A 47 -20.75 -12.67 -18.98
C GLN A 47 -21.96 -11.74 -18.94
N GLY A 48 -22.23 -11.15 -17.78
CA GLY A 48 -23.31 -10.17 -17.58
C GLY A 48 -22.92 -8.75 -18.02
N ASN A 49 -21.63 -8.51 -18.26
CA ASN A 49 -21.07 -7.17 -18.48
C ASN A 49 -21.28 -6.27 -17.24
N ASP A 50 -21.14 -6.85 -16.05
CA ASP A 50 -21.46 -6.20 -14.77
C ASP A 50 -20.24 -5.42 -14.27
N TRP A 51 -20.12 -4.15 -14.70
CA TRP A 51 -19.02 -3.23 -14.34
C TRP A 51 -19.36 -2.24 -13.23
N GLU A 52 -20.60 -2.25 -12.78
CA GLU A 52 -21.01 -1.62 -11.54
C GLU A 52 -20.87 -2.69 -10.45
N PHE A 53 -20.22 -2.35 -9.33
CA PHE A 53 -20.04 -3.30 -8.23
C PHE A 53 -20.75 -2.81 -6.97
N ASP A 54 -21.59 -3.68 -6.42
CA ASP A 54 -22.17 -3.53 -5.08
C ASP A 54 -21.41 -4.41 -4.07
N GLU A 55 -21.36 -3.98 -2.80
CA GLU A 55 -20.67 -4.61 -1.68
C GLU A 55 -21.31 -5.94 -1.21
N HIS A 56 -21.44 -6.92 -2.09
CA HIS A 56 -22.10 -8.18 -1.77
C HIS A 56 -21.36 -9.41 -2.31
N ALA A 57 -21.53 -10.51 -1.58
CA ALA A 57 -21.02 -11.81 -2.02
C ALA A 57 -21.73 -12.22 -3.32
N LEU A 58 -20.95 -12.65 -4.31
CA LEU A 58 -21.44 -13.03 -5.62
C LEU A 58 -20.80 -14.34 -6.09
N LYS A 59 -21.60 -15.12 -6.83
CA LYS A 59 -21.12 -16.34 -7.48
C LYS A 59 -20.51 -15.96 -8.83
N LEU A 60 -19.29 -16.44 -9.08
CA LEU A 60 -18.64 -16.19 -10.36
C LEU A 60 -19.40 -16.87 -11.50
N GLY A 61 -19.70 -16.10 -12.55
CA GLY A 61 -20.19 -16.64 -13.82
C GLY A 61 -19.12 -17.46 -14.53
N LYS A 62 -19.48 -18.11 -15.65
CA LYS A 62 -18.55 -18.94 -16.43
C LYS A 62 -17.32 -18.17 -16.91
N LEU A 63 -17.51 -16.89 -17.25
CA LEU A 63 -16.43 -15.99 -17.69
C LEU A 63 -15.73 -15.29 -16.52
N GLY A 64 -16.15 -15.54 -15.27
CA GLY A 64 -15.47 -15.04 -14.09
C GLY A 64 -15.63 -13.54 -13.83
N CYS A 65 -14.73 -13.00 -13.01
CA CYS A 65 -14.65 -11.57 -12.68
C CYS A 65 -13.27 -10.99 -13.04
N VAL A 66 -13.19 -9.68 -13.15
CA VAL A 66 -11.95 -8.95 -13.50
C VAL A 66 -11.70 -7.84 -12.49
N MET A 67 -10.45 -7.67 -12.10
CA MET A 67 -9.97 -6.54 -11.33
C MET A 67 -8.79 -5.90 -12.05
N VAL A 68 -8.77 -4.56 -12.14
CA VAL A 68 -7.70 -3.80 -12.80
C VAL A 68 -7.34 -2.60 -11.93
N VAL A 69 -6.04 -2.39 -11.72
CA VAL A 69 -5.48 -1.15 -11.15
C VAL A 69 -4.48 -0.56 -12.14
N ALA A 70 -4.52 0.75 -12.30
CA ALA A 70 -3.59 1.52 -13.12
C ALA A 70 -3.16 2.76 -12.33
N ASP A 71 -1.85 2.92 -12.14
CA ASP A 71 -1.25 4.05 -11.44
C ASP A 71 -0.69 5.01 -12.49
N GLY A 72 -1.28 6.21 -12.56
CA GLY A 72 -1.01 7.20 -13.58
C GLY A 72 0.21 8.04 -13.24
N MET A 73 1.09 8.27 -14.23
CA MET A 73 2.28 9.10 -14.08
C MET A 73 2.40 10.10 -15.22
N GLY A 74 2.77 11.34 -14.91
CA GLY A 74 2.99 12.37 -15.92
C GLY A 74 3.10 13.77 -15.34
N GLY A 75 3.33 14.77 -16.19
CA GLY A 75 3.19 16.18 -15.83
C GLY A 75 1.72 16.55 -15.57
N ALA A 76 1.40 17.85 -15.47
CA ALA A 76 0.07 18.37 -15.11
C ALA A 76 -1.10 17.55 -15.72
N ASN A 77 -1.76 16.74 -14.88
CA ASN A 77 -2.93 15.90 -15.19
C ASN A 77 -2.75 14.88 -16.34
N ALA A 78 -1.51 14.57 -16.72
CA ALA A 78 -1.25 13.64 -17.79
C ALA A 78 -1.38 12.17 -17.29
N GLY A 79 -1.10 11.92 -16.01
CA GLY A 79 -1.22 10.59 -15.41
C GLY A 79 -2.66 10.08 -15.33
N GLU A 80 -3.60 10.94 -14.89
CA GLU A 80 -5.04 10.59 -14.77
C GLU A 80 -5.63 10.11 -16.11
N VAL A 81 -5.22 10.75 -17.22
CA VAL A 81 -5.66 10.39 -18.57
C VAL A 81 -5.09 9.04 -18.99
N ALA A 82 -3.81 8.78 -18.71
CA ALA A 82 -3.18 7.50 -19.06
C ALA A 82 -3.82 6.33 -18.31
N SER A 83 -4.04 6.47 -17.00
CA SER A 83 -4.67 5.43 -16.17
C SER A 83 -6.14 5.21 -16.55
N GLU A 84 -6.87 6.27 -16.90
CA GLU A 84 -8.24 6.18 -17.45
C GLU A 84 -8.29 5.41 -18.77
N ILE A 85 -7.37 5.70 -19.70
CA ILE A 85 -7.27 4.97 -20.98
C ILE A 85 -7.00 3.49 -20.73
N MET A 86 -6.14 3.16 -19.75
CA MET A 86 -5.83 1.78 -19.40
C MET A 86 -7.08 1.02 -18.91
N VAL A 87 -7.81 1.54 -17.93
CA VAL A 87 -9.01 0.86 -17.40
C VAL A 87 -10.15 0.81 -18.42
N THR A 88 -10.30 1.86 -19.24
CA THR A 88 -11.32 1.91 -20.30
C THR A 88 -11.01 0.91 -21.41
N THR A 89 -9.74 0.78 -21.80
CA THR A 89 -9.31 -0.22 -22.79
C THR A 89 -9.58 -1.63 -22.28
N ALA A 90 -9.23 -1.92 -21.03
CA ALA A 90 -9.52 -3.21 -20.41
C ALA A 90 -11.04 -3.50 -20.43
N LYS A 91 -11.85 -2.54 -19.98
CA LYS A 91 -13.32 -2.64 -20.01
C LYS A 91 -13.87 -2.97 -21.40
N SER A 92 -13.48 -2.20 -22.42
CA SER A 92 -13.95 -2.40 -23.79
C SER A 92 -13.51 -3.73 -24.39
N MET A 93 -12.34 -4.25 -24.02
CA MET A 93 -11.87 -5.55 -24.52
C MET A 93 -12.56 -6.72 -23.83
N PHE A 94 -12.76 -6.65 -22.51
CA PHE A 94 -13.49 -7.68 -21.77
C PHE A 94 -14.98 -7.73 -22.15
N GLN A 95 -15.58 -6.59 -22.49
CA GLN A 95 -16.94 -6.49 -23.05
C GLN A 95 -17.16 -7.31 -24.33
N GLN A 96 -16.09 -7.60 -25.07
CA GLN A 96 -16.16 -8.37 -26.31
C GLN A 96 -15.99 -9.88 -26.08
N ILE A 97 -15.69 -10.31 -24.84
CA ILE A 97 -15.49 -11.72 -24.50
C ILE A 97 -16.85 -12.40 -24.31
N THR A 98 -17.16 -13.33 -25.20
CA THR A 98 -18.38 -14.16 -25.14
C THR A 98 -18.08 -15.61 -24.75
N THR A 99 -16.83 -16.05 -24.90
CA THR A 99 -16.37 -17.39 -24.59
C THR A 99 -14.99 -17.36 -23.93
N LEU A 100 -14.70 -18.35 -23.08
CA LEU A 100 -13.37 -18.49 -22.49
C LEU A 100 -12.35 -18.87 -23.57
N PRO A 101 -11.12 -18.34 -23.50
CA PRO A 101 -10.00 -18.88 -24.26
C PRO A 101 -9.81 -20.39 -23.99
N GLU A 102 -9.35 -21.13 -25.00
CA GLU A 102 -9.25 -22.60 -24.95
C GLU A 102 -8.14 -23.13 -24.05
N SER A 103 -7.19 -22.27 -23.63
CA SER A 103 -6.05 -22.66 -22.80
C SER A 103 -5.66 -21.59 -21.78
N SER A 104 -4.98 -22.00 -20.71
CA SER A 104 -4.42 -21.11 -19.67
C SER A 104 -3.50 -20.08 -20.31
N LYS A 105 -2.72 -20.53 -21.30
CA LYS A 105 -1.91 -19.65 -22.15
C LYS A 105 -2.77 -18.64 -22.90
N GLY A 106 -3.87 -19.05 -23.53
CA GLY A 106 -4.79 -18.15 -24.24
C GLY A 106 -5.38 -17.06 -23.34
N VAL A 107 -5.66 -17.38 -22.07
CA VAL A 107 -6.09 -16.37 -21.07
C VAL A 107 -4.98 -15.35 -20.80
N LYS A 108 -3.75 -15.83 -20.55
CA LYS A 108 -2.59 -14.95 -20.31
C LYS A 108 -2.24 -14.10 -21.54
N ASP A 109 -2.27 -14.68 -22.73
CA ASP A 109 -2.04 -14.00 -24.01
C ASP A 109 -3.09 -12.88 -24.23
N PHE A 110 -4.35 -13.12 -23.82
CA PHE A 110 -5.38 -12.08 -23.85
C PHE A 110 -5.05 -10.92 -22.89
N LEU A 111 -4.64 -11.20 -21.66
CA LEU A 111 -4.25 -10.14 -20.71
C LEU A 111 -3.04 -9.33 -21.20
N ILE A 112 -2.04 -9.99 -21.78
CA ILE A 112 -0.91 -9.32 -22.45
C ILE A 112 -1.41 -8.43 -23.58
N LYS A 113 -2.37 -8.90 -24.38
CA LYS A 113 -2.98 -8.11 -25.46
C LYS A 113 -3.68 -6.87 -24.91
N VAL A 114 -4.39 -6.97 -23.78
CA VAL A 114 -5.04 -5.82 -23.13
C VAL A 114 -4.02 -4.73 -22.79
N LEU A 115 -2.93 -5.08 -22.11
CA LEU A 115 -1.87 -4.12 -21.75
C LEU A 115 -1.21 -3.49 -22.98
N ASN A 116 -0.92 -4.29 -24.01
CA ASN A 116 -0.32 -3.78 -25.25
C ASN A 116 -1.29 -2.86 -26.02
N THR A 117 -2.58 -3.19 -26.08
CA THR A 117 -3.59 -2.33 -26.73
C THR A 117 -3.74 -1.02 -25.95
N ALA A 118 -3.76 -1.06 -24.62
CA ALA A 118 -3.81 0.15 -23.81
C ALA A 118 -2.58 1.04 -24.03
N HIS A 119 -1.38 0.45 -24.08
CA HIS A 119 -0.17 1.17 -24.42
C HIS A 119 -0.26 1.87 -25.79
N GLN A 120 -0.77 1.20 -26.84
CA GLN A 120 -0.96 1.84 -28.15
C GLN A 120 -1.99 2.98 -28.08
N ASN A 121 -3.10 2.78 -27.37
CA ASN A 121 -4.13 3.82 -27.21
C ASN A 121 -3.57 5.07 -26.49
N ILE A 122 -2.73 4.88 -25.46
CA ILE A 122 -2.06 5.97 -24.74
C ILE A 122 -1.10 6.71 -25.69
N LEU A 123 -0.28 6.00 -26.46
CA LEU A 123 0.62 6.63 -27.45
C LEU A 123 -0.14 7.40 -28.53
N GLU A 124 -1.26 6.88 -29.00
CA GLU A 124 -2.10 7.56 -29.98
C GLU A 124 -2.77 8.82 -29.41
N HIS A 125 -3.16 8.79 -28.13
CA HIS A 125 -3.72 9.94 -27.45
C HIS A 125 -2.64 11.02 -27.23
N ALA A 126 -1.48 10.65 -26.70
CA ALA A 126 -0.36 11.57 -26.46
C ALA A 126 0.14 12.28 -27.72
N LYS A 127 0.01 11.64 -28.90
CA LYS A 127 0.32 12.26 -30.20
C LYS A 127 -0.69 13.32 -30.65
N LYS A 128 -1.94 13.23 -30.17
CA LYS A 128 -3.03 14.13 -30.58
C LYS A 128 -3.14 15.34 -29.66
N ASP A 129 -2.73 15.21 -28.40
CA ASP A 129 -2.80 16.28 -27.41
C ASP A 129 -1.45 16.52 -26.74
N SER A 130 -0.83 17.67 -27.05
CA SER A 130 0.45 18.10 -26.48
C SER A 130 0.42 18.27 -24.96
N GLN A 131 -0.75 18.44 -24.34
CA GLN A 131 -0.86 18.53 -22.87
C GLN A 131 -0.63 17.17 -22.18
N THR A 132 -0.78 16.08 -22.93
CA THR A 132 -0.60 14.70 -22.46
C THR A 132 0.72 14.08 -22.94
N GLU A 133 1.64 14.91 -23.46
CA GLU A 133 2.95 14.44 -23.91
C GLU A 133 3.73 13.82 -22.75
N GLY A 134 4.24 12.61 -22.97
CA GLY A 134 5.00 11.86 -21.96
C GLY A 134 4.14 11.24 -20.85
N MET A 135 2.81 11.22 -20.98
CA MET A 135 1.97 10.48 -20.05
C MET A 135 2.28 8.99 -20.08
N GLY A 136 2.16 8.36 -18.91
CA GLY A 136 2.28 6.93 -18.78
C GLY A 136 1.45 6.41 -17.62
N THR A 137 1.34 5.10 -17.53
CA THR A 137 0.68 4.46 -16.39
C THR A 137 1.23 3.06 -16.20
N THR A 138 1.15 2.54 -14.98
CA THR A 138 1.26 1.10 -14.75
C THR A 138 -0.02 0.40 -15.23
N GLY A 139 0.00 -0.93 -15.21
CA GLY A 139 -1.24 -1.68 -15.33
C GLY A 139 -1.07 -3.06 -14.72
N VAL A 140 -1.96 -3.41 -13.78
CA VAL A 140 -2.05 -4.76 -13.21
C VAL A 140 -3.48 -5.26 -13.32
N LEU A 141 -3.66 -6.47 -13.84
CA LEU A 141 -4.95 -7.11 -14.05
C LEU A 141 -4.99 -8.47 -13.38
N ALA A 142 -6.14 -8.82 -12.82
CA ALA A 142 -6.48 -10.18 -12.43
C ALA A 142 -7.80 -10.60 -13.07
N TRP A 143 -7.79 -11.65 -13.88
CA TRP A 143 -8.98 -12.31 -14.40
C TRP A 143 -9.18 -13.62 -13.64
N VAL A 144 -10.23 -13.69 -12.82
CA VAL A 144 -10.52 -14.82 -11.96
C VAL A 144 -11.57 -15.71 -12.61
N ILE A 145 -11.20 -16.94 -12.94
CA ILE A 145 -12.08 -17.94 -13.58
C ILE A 145 -12.07 -19.20 -12.72
N GLY A 146 -13.22 -19.53 -12.14
CA GLY A 146 -13.32 -20.61 -11.15
C GLY A 146 -12.33 -20.39 -10.00
N ASN A 147 -11.46 -21.38 -9.75
CA ASN A 147 -10.46 -21.33 -8.68
C ASN A 147 -9.07 -20.83 -9.13
N LYS A 148 -8.97 -20.12 -10.26
CA LYS A 148 -7.69 -19.58 -10.76
C LYS A 148 -7.78 -18.08 -10.98
N ALA A 149 -6.79 -17.34 -10.53
CA ALA A 149 -6.56 -15.96 -10.91
C ALA A 149 -5.41 -15.89 -11.93
N TYR A 150 -5.72 -15.41 -13.14
CA TYR A 150 -4.73 -15.12 -14.17
C TYR A 150 -4.34 -13.66 -14.06
N VAL A 151 -3.06 -13.40 -13.85
CA VAL A 151 -2.51 -12.08 -13.59
C VAL A 151 -1.61 -11.66 -14.75
N ALA A 152 -1.70 -10.40 -15.15
CA ALA A 152 -0.71 -9.75 -16.01
C ALA A 152 -0.39 -8.36 -15.49
N TRP A 153 0.86 -7.93 -15.59
CA TRP A 153 1.25 -6.61 -15.11
C TRP A 153 2.39 -5.96 -15.91
N ALA A 154 2.41 -4.63 -15.88
CA ALA A 154 3.52 -3.80 -16.31
C ALA A 154 3.64 -2.60 -15.34
N GLY A 155 4.76 -2.50 -14.63
CA GLY A 155 5.00 -1.46 -13.62
C GLY A 155 5.27 -2.08 -12.26
N ASP A 156 5.03 -1.31 -11.21
CA ASP A 156 5.28 -1.63 -9.80
C ASP A 156 4.00 -1.63 -8.94
N SER A 157 2.83 -1.49 -9.54
CA SER A 157 1.56 -1.90 -8.92
C SER A 157 1.55 -3.43 -8.75
N ARG A 158 1.01 -3.92 -7.63
CA ARG A 158 1.25 -5.30 -7.17
C ARG A 158 -0.01 -6.14 -7.06
N VAL A 159 0.18 -7.46 -7.14
CA VAL A 159 -0.79 -8.46 -6.69
C VAL A 159 -0.25 -9.20 -5.47
N TYR A 160 -1.11 -9.44 -4.49
CA TYR A 160 -0.84 -10.31 -3.34
C TYR A 160 -1.90 -11.42 -3.26
N LEU A 161 -1.47 -12.63 -2.87
CA LEU A 161 -2.36 -13.70 -2.47
C LEU A 161 -2.11 -14.01 -0.99
N HIS A 162 -2.99 -13.51 -0.13
CA HIS A 162 -2.95 -13.78 1.29
C HIS A 162 -3.66 -15.09 1.62
N ARG A 163 -2.95 -15.98 2.29
CA ARG A 163 -3.49 -17.24 2.83
C ARG A 163 -3.13 -17.34 4.30
N ALA A 164 -4.13 -17.44 5.16
CA ALA A 164 -3.94 -17.52 6.60
C ALA A 164 -2.87 -18.58 6.97
N GLY A 165 -1.92 -18.18 7.83
CA GLY A 165 -0.80 -19.02 8.26
C GLY A 165 0.38 -19.10 7.29
N LYS A 166 0.35 -18.41 6.15
CA LYS A 166 1.51 -18.22 5.27
C LYS A 166 1.92 -16.75 5.26
N GLN A 167 3.22 -16.53 5.38
CA GLN A 167 3.81 -15.19 5.25
C GLN A 167 3.36 -14.54 3.94
N LEU A 168 2.85 -13.31 4.04
CA LEU A 168 2.52 -12.50 2.88
C LEU A 168 3.78 -12.15 2.09
N ARG A 169 3.71 -12.32 0.78
CA ARG A 169 4.72 -11.86 -0.18
C ARG A 169 4.01 -11.41 -1.45
N PRO A 170 4.56 -10.44 -2.19
CA PRO A 170 4.00 -10.06 -3.47
C PRO A 170 4.04 -11.25 -4.43
N ALA A 171 2.94 -11.43 -5.17
CA ALA A 171 2.82 -12.43 -6.21
C ALA A 171 3.46 -11.97 -7.53
N THR A 172 3.65 -10.66 -7.69
CA THR A 172 4.27 -9.98 -8.84
C THR A 172 5.64 -9.43 -8.48
N ASP A 173 6.52 -9.38 -9.46
CA ASP A 173 7.84 -8.74 -9.35
C ASP A 173 7.75 -7.32 -9.93
N ASP A 174 8.17 -6.32 -9.17
CA ASP A 174 8.09 -4.93 -9.64
C ASP A 174 8.99 -4.72 -10.86
N HIS A 175 8.46 -4.04 -11.88
CA HIS A 175 9.30 -3.52 -12.96
C HIS A 175 9.97 -2.22 -12.52
N SER A 176 10.78 -2.23 -11.47
CA SER A 176 11.50 -1.06 -10.95
C SER A 176 13.02 -1.24 -10.96
N MET A 177 13.75 -0.12 -11.02
CA MET A 177 15.22 -0.12 -11.03
C MET A 177 15.76 -0.78 -9.76
N VAL A 178 15.16 -0.47 -8.61
CA VAL A 178 15.59 -1.02 -7.33
C VAL A 178 15.31 -2.51 -7.22
N TRP A 179 14.20 -3.00 -7.79
CA TRP A 179 13.93 -4.44 -7.81
C TRP A 179 14.90 -5.19 -8.72
N GLN A 180 15.29 -4.61 -9.86
CA GLN A 180 16.36 -5.18 -10.69
C GLN A 180 17.69 -5.29 -9.94
N LEU A 181 18.02 -4.31 -9.09
CA LEU A 181 19.20 -4.39 -8.23
C LEU A 181 19.08 -5.50 -7.17
N VAL A 182 17.88 -5.72 -6.62
CA VAL A 182 17.62 -6.85 -5.71
C VAL A 182 17.80 -8.19 -6.42
N LEU A 183 17.20 -8.36 -7.60
CA LEU A 183 17.33 -9.59 -8.40
C LEU A 183 18.79 -9.88 -8.77
N ASN A 184 19.59 -8.84 -8.98
CA ASN A 184 21.02 -8.95 -9.27
C ASN A 184 21.90 -9.06 -8.01
N GLY A 185 21.33 -9.13 -6.81
CA GLY A 185 22.06 -9.27 -5.54
C GLY A 185 22.82 -8.02 -5.09
N HIS A 186 22.53 -6.85 -5.66
CA HIS A 186 23.17 -5.58 -5.29
C HIS A 186 22.49 -4.90 -4.09
N LEU A 187 21.19 -5.17 -3.89
CA LEU A 187 20.40 -4.68 -2.76
C LEU A 187 19.63 -5.83 -2.12
N THR A 188 19.35 -5.69 -0.83
CA THR A 188 18.30 -6.47 -0.15
C THR A 188 16.92 -5.83 -0.40
N PRO A 189 15.81 -6.59 -0.28
CA PRO A 189 14.46 -6.02 -0.35
C PRO A 189 14.24 -4.84 0.61
N GLU A 190 14.81 -4.93 1.82
CA GLU A 190 14.73 -3.88 2.84
C GLU A 190 15.47 -2.61 2.41
N GLU A 191 16.63 -2.73 1.77
CA GLU A 191 17.39 -1.59 1.24
C GLU A 191 16.71 -0.96 0.03
N ALA A 192 16.13 -1.78 -0.86
CA ALA A 192 15.42 -1.30 -2.04
C ALA A 192 14.23 -0.39 -1.69
N ARG A 193 13.51 -0.71 -0.61
CA ARG A 193 12.35 0.05 -0.14
C ARG A 193 12.68 1.49 0.25
N VAL A 194 13.84 1.71 0.86
CA VAL A 194 14.27 3.04 1.35
C VAL A 194 15.25 3.72 0.39
N HIS A 195 15.46 3.13 -0.79
CA HIS A 195 16.42 3.63 -1.75
C HIS A 195 15.94 4.95 -2.37
N PRO A 196 16.82 5.97 -2.57
CA PRO A 196 16.41 7.26 -3.14
C PRO A 196 15.80 7.19 -4.55
N GLN A 197 16.02 6.08 -5.26
CA GLN A 197 15.51 5.82 -6.60
C GLN A 197 14.40 4.75 -6.60
N SER A 198 13.71 4.55 -5.46
CA SER A 198 12.61 3.58 -5.33
C SER A 198 11.49 3.79 -6.35
N ASN A 199 11.25 5.05 -6.73
CA ASN A 199 10.15 5.44 -7.62
C ASN A 199 10.52 5.35 -9.11
N ILE A 200 11.71 4.84 -9.46
CA ILE A 200 12.12 4.67 -10.87
C ILE A 200 11.61 3.33 -11.38
N ILE A 201 10.55 3.38 -12.18
CA ILE A 201 10.07 2.23 -12.93
C ILE A 201 10.87 2.01 -14.24
N THR A 202 10.91 0.77 -14.68
CA THR A 202 11.64 0.30 -15.88
C THR A 202 10.72 -0.16 -17.00
N GLN A 203 9.42 -0.34 -16.69
CA GLN A 203 8.37 -0.57 -17.66
C GLN A 203 7.10 0.16 -17.25
N SER A 204 6.48 0.83 -18.20
CA SER A 204 5.13 1.40 -18.10
C SER A 204 4.43 1.34 -19.46
N LEU A 205 3.14 1.62 -19.46
CA LEU A 205 2.38 1.90 -20.65
C LEU A 205 2.56 3.39 -21.02
N GLY A 206 2.52 3.72 -22.30
CA GLY A 206 2.71 5.10 -22.78
C GLY A 206 4.14 5.52 -23.14
N ASP A 207 5.19 4.74 -22.82
CA ASP A 207 6.56 5.08 -23.23
C ASP A 207 6.77 4.84 -24.75
N PRO A 208 7.00 5.89 -25.57
CA PRO A 208 7.16 5.74 -27.02
C PRO A 208 8.45 5.01 -27.43
N ASN A 209 9.44 4.95 -26.55
CA ASN A 209 10.76 4.38 -26.82
C ASN A 209 10.90 2.94 -26.32
N ASN A 210 10.12 2.56 -25.32
CA ASN A 210 10.21 1.25 -24.68
C ASN A 210 8.82 0.67 -24.44
N GLY A 211 8.30 -0.07 -25.43
CA GLY A 211 7.04 -0.79 -25.28
C GLY A 211 7.08 -1.80 -24.13
N PRO A 212 5.95 -2.00 -23.42
CA PRO A 212 5.88 -2.88 -22.27
C PRO A 212 6.17 -4.33 -22.69
N LYS A 213 6.78 -5.09 -21.78
CA LYS A 213 6.91 -6.54 -21.86
C LYS A 213 6.19 -7.13 -20.65
N PRO A 214 4.84 -7.21 -20.70
CA PRO A 214 4.08 -7.61 -19.54
C PRO A 214 4.43 -9.02 -19.08
N ASP A 215 4.60 -9.18 -17.78
CA ASP A 215 4.74 -10.48 -17.16
C ASP A 215 3.35 -11.06 -16.85
N THR A 216 3.28 -12.39 -16.76
CA THR A 216 2.03 -13.10 -16.45
C THR A 216 2.23 -14.23 -15.47
N LYS A 217 1.21 -14.48 -14.65
CA LYS A 217 1.23 -15.55 -13.64
C LYS A 217 -0.16 -16.13 -13.43
N THR A 218 -0.23 -17.39 -13.04
CA THR A 218 -1.49 -18.03 -12.62
C THR A 218 -1.39 -18.38 -11.14
N LEU A 219 -2.38 -17.93 -10.37
CA LEU A 219 -2.49 -18.19 -8.94
C LEU A 219 -3.65 -19.16 -8.69
N ALA A 220 -3.41 -20.22 -7.93
CA ALA A 220 -4.44 -21.17 -7.53
C ALA A 220 -5.11 -20.68 -6.24
N LEU A 221 -6.41 -20.41 -6.34
CA LEU A 221 -7.24 -19.90 -5.26
C LEU A 221 -7.84 -21.06 -4.44
N GLN A 222 -7.96 -20.82 -3.15
CA GLN A 222 -8.60 -21.71 -2.18
C GLN A 222 -9.59 -20.90 -1.35
N ALA A 223 -10.62 -21.57 -0.83
CA ALA A 223 -11.50 -20.96 0.15
C ALA A 223 -10.69 -20.42 1.34
N GLY A 224 -10.99 -19.19 1.75
CA GLY A 224 -10.26 -18.42 2.75
C GLY A 224 -9.10 -17.57 2.22
N ASP A 225 -8.75 -17.67 0.93
CA ASP A 225 -7.75 -16.78 0.34
C ASP A 225 -8.29 -15.35 0.16
N ARG A 226 -7.39 -14.37 0.26
CA ARG A 226 -7.66 -12.97 -0.11
C ARG A 226 -6.71 -12.57 -1.25
N LEU A 227 -7.26 -12.22 -2.40
CA LEU A 227 -6.51 -11.69 -3.53
C LEU A 227 -6.58 -10.16 -3.50
N MET A 228 -5.43 -9.50 -3.44
CA MET A 228 -5.35 -8.03 -3.35
C MET A 228 -4.56 -7.48 -4.53
N LEU A 229 -5.08 -6.43 -5.18
CA LEU A 229 -4.35 -5.60 -6.15
C LEU A 229 -4.16 -4.21 -5.54
N CYS A 230 -3.01 -3.59 -5.72
CA CYS A 230 -2.78 -2.23 -5.22
C CYS A 230 -1.80 -1.41 -6.07
N SER A 231 -1.95 -0.08 -6.03
CA SER A 231 -0.94 0.89 -6.50
C SER A 231 0.21 1.03 -5.49
N ASP A 232 1.28 1.70 -5.91
CA ASP A 232 2.49 1.83 -5.10
C ASP A 232 2.27 2.69 -3.85
N GLY A 233 1.29 3.59 -3.84
CA GLY A 233 0.95 4.39 -2.67
C GLY A 233 0.47 3.56 -1.47
N LEU A 234 0.04 2.32 -1.69
CA LEU A 234 -0.19 1.37 -0.60
C LEU A 234 1.12 0.70 -0.15
N ASN A 235 1.78 -0.05 -1.04
CA ASN A 235 2.95 -0.88 -0.69
C ASN A 235 4.24 -0.09 -0.45
N GLY A 236 4.31 1.16 -0.89
CA GLY A 236 5.35 2.13 -0.54
C GLY A 236 5.21 2.64 0.89
N MET A 237 3.97 2.78 1.38
CA MET A 237 3.68 3.26 2.75
C MET A 237 3.72 2.14 3.79
N LEU A 238 3.16 0.96 3.45
CA LEU A 238 3.04 -0.20 4.34
C LEU A 238 3.94 -1.35 3.87
N ASP A 239 4.65 -2.00 4.79
CA ASP A 239 5.42 -3.20 4.48
C ASP A 239 4.57 -4.47 4.48
N ASP A 240 5.12 -5.57 3.94
CA ASP A 240 4.39 -6.83 3.81
C ASP A 240 3.90 -7.36 5.17
N ILE A 241 4.60 -7.05 6.27
CA ILE A 241 4.20 -7.44 7.63
C ILE A 241 3.02 -6.59 8.10
N GLU A 242 3.06 -5.28 7.86
CA GLU A 242 1.96 -4.35 8.16
C GLU A 242 0.71 -4.72 7.35
N LEU A 243 0.86 -5.00 6.04
CA LEU A 243 -0.22 -5.49 5.17
C LEU A 243 -0.80 -6.81 5.67
N GLU A 244 0.04 -7.80 5.98
CA GLU A 244 -0.36 -9.08 6.55
C GLU A 244 -1.13 -8.91 7.86
N GLY A 245 -0.67 -8.02 8.73
CA GLY A 245 -1.32 -7.72 10.00
C GLY A 245 -2.74 -7.19 9.83
N ILE A 246 -3.00 -6.38 8.80
CA ILE A 246 -4.34 -5.86 8.48
C ILE A 246 -5.20 -6.95 7.84
N LEU A 247 -4.65 -7.70 6.87
CA LEU A 247 -5.38 -8.77 6.18
C LEU A 247 -5.81 -9.92 7.10
N ASN A 248 -5.10 -10.14 8.21
CA ASN A 248 -5.43 -11.15 9.22
C ASN A 248 -6.54 -10.75 10.21
N GLN A 249 -7.08 -9.51 10.17
CA GLN A 249 -8.08 -9.06 11.15
C GLN A 249 -9.48 -9.64 10.93
N HIS A 250 -9.68 -10.51 9.92
CA HIS A 250 -10.95 -11.18 9.59
C HIS A 250 -12.16 -10.23 9.46
N GLN A 251 -11.92 -8.99 9.05
CA GLN A 251 -12.96 -8.01 8.72
C GLN A 251 -13.48 -8.23 7.30
N ASP A 252 -14.64 -7.69 6.95
CA ASP A 252 -15.14 -7.69 5.57
C ASP A 252 -14.21 -6.90 4.63
N THR A 253 -14.38 -7.08 3.31
CA THR A 253 -13.52 -6.47 2.29
C THR A 253 -13.56 -4.95 2.31
N ALA A 254 -14.72 -4.34 2.55
CA ALA A 254 -14.87 -2.88 2.59
C ALA A 254 -14.15 -2.27 3.78
N THR A 255 -14.36 -2.83 4.97
CA THR A 255 -13.64 -2.42 6.19
C THR A 255 -12.13 -2.64 6.06
N THR A 256 -11.71 -3.76 5.49
CA THR A 256 -10.28 -4.07 5.27
C THR A 256 -9.64 -3.06 4.32
N CYS A 257 -10.25 -2.75 3.17
CA CYS A 257 -9.75 -1.74 2.24
C CYS A 257 -9.71 -0.34 2.86
N GLN A 258 -10.73 0.02 3.64
CA GLN A 258 -10.75 1.28 4.39
C GLN A 258 -9.58 1.36 5.37
N GLU A 259 -9.29 0.29 6.10
CA GLU A 259 -8.19 0.24 7.06
C GLU A 259 -6.82 0.30 6.37
N LEU A 260 -6.64 -0.42 5.26
CA LEU A 260 -5.43 -0.34 4.44
C LEU A 260 -5.14 1.09 3.98
N VAL A 261 -6.14 1.78 3.43
CA VAL A 261 -6.03 3.19 3.02
C VAL A 261 -5.73 4.10 4.22
N ASN A 262 -6.41 3.89 5.35
CA ASN A 262 -6.18 4.68 6.56
C ASN A 262 -4.75 4.53 7.06
N GLN A 263 -4.24 3.31 7.13
CA GLN A 263 -2.89 3.03 7.61
C GLN A 263 -1.82 3.59 6.66
N ALA A 264 -2.01 3.47 5.34
CA ALA A 264 -1.11 4.10 4.37
C ALA A 264 -1.10 5.63 4.50
N ASN A 265 -2.28 6.23 4.67
CA ASN A 265 -2.41 7.66 4.95
C ASN A 265 -1.77 8.06 6.29
N LEU A 266 -1.86 7.23 7.33
CA LEU A 266 -1.21 7.48 8.62
C LEU A 266 0.32 7.36 8.52
N ALA A 267 0.83 6.44 7.70
CA ALA A 267 2.26 6.26 7.43
C ALA A 267 2.88 7.37 6.56
N GLY A 268 2.05 8.27 6.00
CA GLY A 268 2.50 9.47 5.30
C GLY A 268 1.54 9.90 4.20
N GLY A 269 0.90 8.94 3.53
CA GLY A 269 0.03 9.20 2.37
C GLY A 269 0.78 9.95 1.27
N GLY A 270 2.01 9.49 0.96
CA GLY A 270 2.93 10.16 0.03
C GLY A 270 2.48 10.12 -1.44
N ASP A 271 1.56 9.22 -1.78
CA ASP A 271 1.02 9.05 -3.12
C ASP A 271 -0.49 8.77 -3.11
N ASN A 272 -1.08 8.67 -4.29
CA ASN A 272 -2.41 8.12 -4.50
C ASN A 272 -2.47 6.65 -4.05
N ILE A 273 -3.56 6.25 -3.41
CA ILE A 273 -3.67 4.93 -2.78
C ILE A 273 -4.88 4.23 -3.37
N THR A 274 -4.64 3.17 -4.13
CA THR A 274 -5.69 2.33 -4.71
C THR A 274 -5.51 0.88 -4.28
N VAL A 275 -6.61 0.26 -3.83
CA VAL A 275 -6.64 -1.13 -3.37
C VAL A 275 -7.93 -1.82 -3.79
N LEU A 276 -7.80 -2.98 -4.42
CA LEU A 276 -8.90 -3.91 -4.69
C LEU A 276 -8.67 -5.19 -3.90
N LEU A 277 -9.72 -5.73 -3.30
CA LEU A 277 -9.66 -6.92 -2.48
C LEU A 277 -10.79 -7.88 -2.84
N MET A 278 -10.42 -9.14 -3.05
CA MET A 278 -11.33 -10.25 -3.26
C MET A 278 -11.15 -11.31 -2.17
N ASP A 279 -12.19 -11.57 -1.39
CA ASP A 279 -12.25 -12.73 -0.51
C ASP A 279 -12.82 -13.92 -1.27
N VAL A 280 -12.13 -15.06 -1.22
CA VAL A 280 -12.60 -16.33 -1.76
C VAL A 280 -13.35 -17.07 -0.65
N LEU A 281 -14.68 -17.04 -0.68
CA LEU A 281 -15.52 -17.61 0.37
C LEU A 281 -15.65 -19.14 0.22
N GLU A 282 -15.90 -19.59 -1.01
CA GLU A 282 -16.02 -21.01 -1.34
C GLU A 282 -15.40 -21.29 -2.71
N THR A 283 -14.81 -22.48 -2.86
CA THR A 283 -14.33 -22.98 -4.15
C THR A 283 -14.82 -24.42 -4.32
N SER A 284 -15.62 -24.69 -5.33
CA SER A 284 -15.95 -26.08 -5.71
C SER A 284 -14.71 -26.76 -6.28
N SER A 285 -14.11 -27.64 -5.48
CA SER A 285 -13.09 -28.58 -5.93
C SER A 285 -13.75 -29.84 -6.47
N ASN A 286 -14.23 -29.83 -7.72
CA ASN A 286 -14.63 -31.08 -8.36
C ASN A 286 -13.67 -31.46 -9.50
N THR A 287 -12.99 -32.59 -9.25
CA THR A 287 -12.41 -33.59 -10.16
C THR A 287 -12.19 -33.17 -11.61
N GLU A 288 -10.92 -33.19 -12.03
CA GLU A 288 -10.47 -33.32 -13.42
C GLU A 288 -11.38 -32.64 -14.46
N SER A 289 -11.46 -31.32 -14.43
CA SER A 289 -11.75 -30.61 -15.66
C SER A 289 -10.64 -30.98 -16.64
N THR A 290 -10.99 -31.71 -17.70
CA THR A 290 -10.14 -32.03 -18.86
C THR A 290 -9.80 -30.77 -19.65
N TYR A 291 -9.39 -29.72 -18.97
CA TYR A 291 -8.56 -28.68 -19.55
C TYR A 291 -7.17 -29.26 -19.65
N ARG A 292 -6.79 -29.71 -20.86
CA ARG A 292 -5.47 -30.30 -21.12
C ARG A 292 -4.39 -29.24 -20.86
N ASP A 293 -3.90 -29.24 -19.63
CA ASP A 293 -2.76 -28.44 -19.20
C ASP A 293 -1.48 -29.17 -19.63
N THR A 294 -1.12 -29.05 -20.91
CA THR A 294 0.09 -29.67 -21.47
C THR A 294 1.22 -28.68 -21.73
N ALA A 295 1.13 -27.45 -21.21
CA ALA A 295 2.05 -26.38 -21.60
C ALA A 295 2.94 -25.80 -20.50
N ASP A 296 2.86 -26.26 -19.25
CA ASP A 296 3.69 -25.70 -18.14
C ASP A 296 4.83 -26.63 -17.65
N GLN A 297 5.35 -27.49 -18.54
CA GLN A 297 6.59 -28.24 -18.30
C GLN A 297 7.64 -27.96 -19.38
N THR A 298 8.00 -26.69 -19.57
CA THR A 298 9.24 -26.35 -20.30
C THR A 298 9.97 -25.20 -19.63
N GLY A 299 10.87 -25.54 -18.72
CA GLY A 299 11.83 -24.61 -18.11
C GLY A 299 12.87 -25.34 -17.27
N GLY A 300 13.82 -26.02 -17.91
CA GLY A 300 14.98 -26.61 -17.21
C GLY A 300 15.54 -27.90 -17.82
N LYS A 301 16.02 -27.87 -19.08
CA LYS A 301 16.96 -28.91 -19.54
C LYS A 301 18.37 -28.56 -19.05
N THR A 302 18.73 -29.06 -17.88
CA THR A 302 20.14 -29.27 -17.49
C THR A 302 20.38 -30.77 -17.43
N THR A 303 20.99 -31.28 -18.49
CA THR A 303 21.52 -32.64 -18.55
C THR A 303 22.67 -32.75 -17.56
N MET A 304 22.45 -33.34 -16.37
CA MET A 304 23.54 -33.69 -15.46
C MET A 304 23.54 -35.21 -15.20
N LYS A 305 24.68 -35.82 -15.52
CA LYS A 305 24.94 -37.26 -15.54
C LYS A 305 24.67 -37.90 -14.18
N LYS A 306 23.91 -39.00 -14.18
CA LYS A 306 23.75 -39.91 -13.03
C LYS A 306 25.11 -40.53 -12.68
N GLY A 307 25.82 -39.96 -11.71
CA GLY A 307 27.11 -40.48 -11.25
C GLY A 307 27.70 -39.82 -9.98
N ILE A 308 27.13 -38.74 -9.46
CA ILE A 308 27.73 -37.99 -8.33
C ILE A 308 26.88 -38.03 -7.05
N LEU A 309 25.68 -38.61 -7.08
CA LEU A 309 24.76 -38.60 -5.93
C LEU A 309 25.10 -39.58 -4.80
N TRP A 310 26.03 -40.54 -5.02
CA TRP A 310 26.47 -41.47 -3.97
C TRP A 310 27.70 -40.98 -3.17
N GLY A 311 28.38 -39.93 -3.63
CA GLY A 311 29.58 -39.40 -2.94
C GLY A 311 29.27 -38.39 -1.84
N VAL A 312 28.22 -37.58 -1.99
CA VAL A 312 27.94 -36.45 -1.08
C VAL A 312 27.28 -36.91 0.24
N SER A 313 26.48 -37.97 0.20
CA SER A 313 25.85 -38.53 1.42
C SER A 313 26.85 -39.21 2.36
N LEU A 314 27.98 -39.71 1.84
CA LEU A 314 29.04 -40.31 2.65
C LEU A 314 29.90 -39.25 3.36
N VAL A 315 30.11 -38.09 2.74
CA VAL A 315 30.87 -36.98 3.34
C VAL A 315 30.08 -36.31 4.47
N ILE A 316 28.77 -36.15 4.31
CA ILE A 316 27.89 -35.59 5.36
C ILE A 316 27.81 -36.54 6.56
N LEU A 317 27.76 -37.86 6.32
CA LEU A 317 27.74 -38.85 7.40
C LEU A 317 29.08 -38.87 8.18
N PHE A 318 30.21 -38.73 7.49
CA PHE A 318 31.53 -38.63 8.14
C PHE A 318 31.70 -37.31 8.93
N PHE A 319 31.18 -36.19 8.43
CA PHE A 319 31.24 -34.90 9.13
C PHE A 319 30.36 -34.88 10.40
N SER A 320 29.23 -35.59 10.35
CA SER A 320 28.31 -35.74 11.50
C SER A 320 28.93 -36.55 12.64
N ILE A 321 29.67 -37.62 12.30
CA ILE A 321 30.39 -38.46 13.27
C ILE A 321 31.62 -37.73 13.85
N PHE A 322 32.26 -36.85 13.07
CA PHE A 322 33.38 -36.02 13.52
C PHE A 322 32.94 -34.92 14.51
N LEU A 323 31.76 -34.32 14.34
CA LEU A 323 31.23 -33.33 15.29
C LEU A 323 30.75 -33.96 16.61
N LEU A 324 30.25 -35.18 16.57
CA LEU A 324 29.85 -35.94 17.77
C LEU A 324 31.05 -36.37 18.64
N THR A 325 32.24 -36.51 18.06
CA THR A 325 33.46 -36.86 18.82
C THR A 325 34.16 -35.65 19.45
N GLN A 326 33.88 -34.42 18.99
CA GLN A 326 34.36 -33.17 19.62
C GLN A 326 33.47 -32.71 20.79
N SER A 327 32.19 -33.09 20.82
CA SER A 327 31.21 -32.64 21.84
C SER A 327 31.32 -33.34 23.21
N ILE A 328 32.15 -34.38 23.35
CA ILE A 328 32.37 -35.08 24.63
C ILE A 328 33.48 -34.39 25.48
N SER A 329 34.13 -33.34 24.96
CA SER A 329 35.18 -32.59 25.67
C SER A 329 34.81 -31.11 25.80
N ASN A 330 33.85 -30.79 26.67
CA ASN A 330 33.87 -29.61 27.54
C ASN A 330 32.54 -29.45 28.28
N SER A 331 32.46 -30.02 29.48
CA SER A 331 31.47 -29.65 30.48
C SER A 331 32.05 -28.53 31.36
N SER A 332 31.41 -27.35 31.41
CA SER A 332 31.11 -26.63 32.66
C SER A 332 30.68 -25.17 32.40
N SER A 333 29.42 -24.84 32.67
CA SER A 333 29.04 -23.68 33.52
C SER A 333 27.51 -23.55 33.61
N LYS A 334 27.02 -23.39 34.85
CA LYS A 334 25.62 -23.23 35.27
C LYS A 334 24.99 -21.90 34.79
N PRO A 335 23.64 -21.79 34.72
CA PRO A 335 22.96 -20.53 34.39
C PRO A 335 22.85 -19.62 35.61
N ASN A 336 23.09 -18.31 35.43
CA ASN A 336 22.83 -17.29 36.43
C ASN A 336 21.41 -16.74 36.29
N ALA A 337 20.72 -16.65 37.42
CA ALA A 337 19.46 -15.96 37.58
C ALA A 337 19.67 -14.43 37.49
N ALA A 338 19.23 -13.82 36.39
CA ALA A 338 19.09 -12.37 36.25
C ALA A 338 18.08 -11.98 35.15
N ASP A 339 17.00 -12.76 34.96
CA ASP A 339 15.90 -12.43 34.05
C ASP A 339 14.58 -12.39 34.83
N SER A 340 14.39 -11.38 35.69
CA SER A 340 13.08 -11.14 36.30
C SER A 340 12.82 -9.70 36.75
N ALA A 341 13.56 -8.72 36.23
CA ALA A 341 13.38 -7.33 36.64
C ALA A 341 13.49 -6.38 35.44
N LEU A 342 12.43 -6.33 34.61
CA LEU A 342 12.13 -5.21 33.71
C LEU A 342 10.69 -5.24 33.15
N VAL A 343 9.85 -6.21 33.54
CA VAL A 343 8.40 -6.16 33.35
C VAL A 343 7.80 -5.42 34.55
N GLY A 344 7.77 -4.10 34.48
CA GLY A 344 7.23 -3.28 35.56
C GLY A 344 6.83 -1.88 35.10
N GLY A 345 5.51 -1.71 34.90
CA GLY A 345 4.83 -0.42 35.08
C GLY A 345 4.93 0.60 33.94
N GLY A 346 4.01 0.51 32.99
CA GLY A 346 3.65 1.62 32.11
C GLY A 346 2.15 1.58 31.86
N LYS A 347 1.39 2.45 32.52
CA LYS A 347 -0.07 2.56 32.41
C LYS A 347 -0.48 2.73 30.95
N ALA A 348 -1.53 2.02 30.54
CA ALA A 348 -2.20 2.20 29.26
C ALA A 348 -2.48 3.70 29.02
N LEU A 349 -1.96 4.25 27.92
CA LEU A 349 -2.32 5.60 27.50
C LEU A 349 -3.81 5.58 27.11
N ASN A 350 -4.57 6.47 27.74
CA ASN A 350 -6.02 6.42 27.82
C ASN A 350 -6.68 6.45 26.43
N SER A 351 -7.34 5.35 26.02
CA SER A 351 -8.11 5.21 24.78
C SER A 351 -9.22 6.26 24.63
N GLU A 352 -9.63 6.85 25.75
CA GLU A 352 -10.58 7.96 25.85
C GLU A 352 -10.01 9.28 25.28
N LYS A 353 -8.70 9.52 25.45
CA LYS A 353 -8.01 10.70 24.91
C LYS A 353 -7.94 10.64 23.38
N LEU A 354 -7.68 9.45 22.83
CA LEU A 354 -7.68 9.19 21.39
C LEU A 354 -9.08 9.37 20.78
N ARG A 355 -10.14 8.88 21.45
CA ARG A 355 -11.53 9.10 21.02
C ARG A 355 -11.92 10.58 21.03
N GLN A 356 -11.53 11.35 22.05
CA GLN A 356 -11.83 12.78 22.12
C GLN A 356 -11.16 13.58 21.00
N ILE A 357 -9.89 13.27 20.70
CA ILE A 357 -9.15 13.90 19.59
C ILE A 357 -9.87 13.62 18.26
N TRP A 358 -10.28 12.38 18.03
CA TRP A 358 -10.96 11.96 16.80
C TRP A 358 -12.35 12.60 16.63
N GLN A 359 -13.12 12.74 17.72
CA GLN A 359 -14.44 13.39 17.70
C GLN A 359 -14.35 14.90 17.45
N ASN A 360 -13.31 15.56 17.98
CA ASN A 360 -13.08 16.98 17.75
C ASN A 360 -12.68 17.26 16.29
N PHE A 361 -11.92 16.35 15.67
CA PHE A 361 -11.53 16.44 14.26
C PHE A 361 -12.74 16.34 13.30
N GLN A 362 -13.68 15.43 13.56
CA GLN A 362 -14.91 15.27 12.76
C GLN A 362 -15.79 16.53 12.79
N LYS A 363 -16.00 17.11 13.98
CA LYS A 363 -16.82 18.32 14.16
C LYS A 363 -16.25 19.56 13.47
N GLN A 364 -14.93 19.60 13.24
CA GLN A 364 -14.27 20.72 12.56
C GLN A 364 -14.48 20.63 11.04
N LYS A 365 -14.53 19.41 10.48
CA LYS A 365 -14.79 19.15 9.05
C LYS A 365 -16.21 19.56 8.61
N GLU A 366 -17.20 19.41 9.49
CA GLU A 366 -18.58 19.86 9.24
C GLU A 366 -18.72 21.39 9.27
N LYS A 367 -17.91 22.09 10.09
CA LYS A 367 -17.93 23.55 10.18
C LYS A 367 -17.29 24.25 8.97
N ASP A 368 -16.27 23.63 8.39
CA ASP A 368 -15.57 24.18 7.22
C ASP A 368 -16.39 24.02 5.93
N GLN A 369 -17.31 23.05 5.85
CA GLN A 369 -18.22 22.89 4.69
C GLN A 369 -19.33 23.96 4.62
N ASP A 370 -19.77 24.52 5.74
CA ASP A 370 -20.91 25.45 5.77
C ASP A 370 -20.53 26.90 5.39
N THR A 371 -19.23 27.24 5.45
CA THR A 371 -18.73 28.58 5.09
C THR A 371 -18.50 28.79 3.59
N THR A 372 -18.44 27.71 2.81
CA THR A 372 -18.16 27.73 1.37
C THR A 372 -19.40 27.92 0.49
N SER A 373 -20.61 27.80 1.05
CA SER A 373 -21.87 27.84 0.28
C SER A 373 -22.52 29.22 0.10
N LYS A 374 -21.89 30.34 0.52
CA LYS A 374 -22.54 31.67 0.55
C LYS A 374 -21.92 32.79 -0.28
N LYS A 375 -21.03 32.50 -1.23
CA LYS A 375 -20.46 33.53 -2.12
C LYS A 375 -20.38 33.11 -3.59
N THR A 376 -21.54 32.95 -4.23
CA THR A 376 -21.66 33.12 -5.69
C THR A 376 -23.10 33.44 -6.05
N ASP A 377 -23.50 34.71 -5.96
CA ASP A 377 -24.59 35.25 -6.78
C ASP A 377 -24.58 36.79 -6.73
N SER A 378 -24.17 37.43 -7.84
CA SER A 378 -24.87 38.55 -8.49
C SER A 378 -23.99 39.30 -9.51
N THR A 379 -24.39 39.16 -10.77
CA THR A 379 -24.54 40.18 -11.84
C THR A 379 -23.36 40.87 -12.54
N ARG A 380 -23.49 40.82 -13.87
CA ARG A 380 -22.79 41.46 -14.98
C ARG A 380 -23.54 42.74 -15.40
N SER A 381 -22.87 43.89 -15.58
CA SER A 381 -23.30 44.97 -16.51
C SER A 381 -22.19 46.01 -16.75
N GLN A 382 -22.30 46.68 -17.90
CA GLN A 382 -21.37 47.56 -18.62
C GLN A 382 -21.12 48.95 -17.99
N GLY A 383 -20.03 49.60 -18.42
CA GLY A 383 -20.09 50.97 -18.95
C GLY A 383 -19.42 52.12 -18.18
N ASP A 384 -18.29 52.58 -18.74
CA ASP A 384 -17.86 53.98 -18.92
C ASP A 384 -17.43 54.88 -17.73
N GLY A 385 -16.47 55.78 -18.01
CA GLY A 385 -16.34 57.06 -17.30
C GLY A 385 -15.24 57.24 -16.24
N ARG A 386 -14.24 58.05 -16.59
CA ARG A 386 -13.23 58.74 -15.76
C ARG A 386 -13.66 59.10 -14.31
N GLN A 387 -12.77 58.87 -13.34
CA GLN A 387 -12.13 59.94 -12.53
C GLN A 387 -11.13 59.37 -11.50
N ARG A 388 -9.92 59.96 -11.48
CA ARG A 388 -8.97 59.86 -10.35
C ARG A 388 -9.58 60.58 -9.15
N ASN A 389 -9.59 59.94 -7.99
CA ASN A 389 -9.51 60.63 -6.70
C ASN A 389 -8.82 59.74 -5.67
N ASN A 390 -7.77 60.30 -5.06
CA ASN A 390 -7.11 59.79 -3.87
C ASN A 390 -8.11 59.69 -2.72
N ILE A 391 -8.25 58.52 -2.12
CA ILE A 391 -8.76 58.36 -0.75
C ILE A 391 -7.76 57.51 0.01
N THR A 392 -7.34 58.09 1.12
CA THR A 392 -6.35 57.62 2.08
C THR A 392 -6.74 56.30 2.73
N ASP A 393 -5.72 55.46 2.86
CA ASP A 393 -5.61 54.26 3.67
C ASP A 393 -6.01 54.53 5.13
N GLU A 394 -7.09 53.90 5.61
CA GLU A 394 -7.27 53.59 7.04
C GLU A 394 -8.37 52.52 7.21
N SER A 395 -8.10 51.58 8.13
CA SER A 395 -8.95 50.47 8.62
C SER A 395 -8.93 49.13 7.86
N ALA A 396 -7.79 48.42 7.93
CA ALA A 396 -7.82 46.95 7.95
C ALA A 396 -8.45 46.46 9.28
N PRO A 397 -9.23 45.36 9.29
CA PRO A 397 -9.82 44.84 10.53
C PRO A 397 -8.71 44.36 11.48
N PRO A 398 -8.92 44.44 12.81
CA PRO A 398 -7.91 44.02 13.77
C PRO A 398 -7.66 42.52 13.58
N THR A 399 -6.40 42.17 13.33
CA THR A 399 -5.96 40.77 13.35
C THR A 399 -6.28 40.20 14.73
N GLU A 400 -7.14 39.20 14.77
CA GLU A 400 -7.55 38.49 15.98
C GLU A 400 -6.29 37.92 16.66
N ARG A 401 -5.81 38.60 17.71
CA ARG A 401 -4.61 38.20 18.45
C ARG A 401 -4.89 36.89 19.16
N VAL A 402 -4.02 35.91 18.98
CA VAL A 402 -4.11 34.61 19.65
C VAL A 402 -4.07 34.81 21.16
N ASP A 403 -5.01 34.21 21.88
CA ASP A 403 -5.07 34.27 23.34
C ASP A 403 -3.79 33.65 23.96
N GLN A 404 -3.25 34.34 24.97
CA GLN A 404 -2.09 33.89 25.74
C GLN A 404 -2.34 32.53 26.42
N SER A 405 -3.60 32.19 26.73
CA SER A 405 -3.98 30.87 27.26
C SER A 405 -3.73 29.74 26.25
N LEU A 406 -4.05 29.96 24.98
CA LEU A 406 -3.82 29.01 23.88
C LEU A 406 -2.33 28.84 23.59
N ILE A 407 -1.56 29.93 23.61
CA ILE A 407 -0.10 29.88 23.43
C ILE A 407 0.52 29.01 24.54
N LYS A 408 0.14 29.22 25.81
CA LYS A 408 0.64 28.40 26.93
C LYS A 408 0.29 26.92 26.81
N ALA A 409 -0.92 26.60 26.33
CA ALA A 409 -1.32 25.23 26.09
C ALA A 409 -0.46 24.56 25.01
N LEU A 410 -0.20 25.29 23.92
CA LEU A 410 0.65 24.83 22.82
C LEU A 410 2.12 24.65 23.23
N GLU A 411 2.65 25.56 24.06
CA GLU A 411 3.99 25.44 24.66
C GLU A 411 4.10 24.20 25.54
N ALA A 412 3.07 23.92 26.35
CA ALA A 412 3.04 22.73 27.21
C ALA A 412 3.01 21.43 26.39
N GLN A 413 2.19 21.38 25.33
CA GLN A 413 2.14 20.24 24.41
C GLN A 413 3.49 20.02 23.72
N LEU A 414 4.07 21.05 23.13
CA LEU A 414 5.38 20.97 22.48
C LEU A 414 6.46 20.50 23.47
N SER A 415 6.46 21.04 24.69
CA SER A 415 7.43 20.66 25.72
C SER A 415 7.30 19.18 26.11
N GLN A 416 6.07 18.67 26.23
CA GLN A 416 5.82 17.25 26.47
C GLN A 416 6.36 16.39 25.32
N LEU A 417 5.99 16.72 24.08
CA LEU A 417 6.43 16.02 22.88
C LEU A 417 7.97 15.95 22.79
N LEU A 418 8.67 17.07 23.03
CA LEU A 418 10.13 17.13 22.97
C LEU A 418 10.79 16.28 24.05
N ASN A 419 10.22 16.25 25.26
CA ASN A 419 10.69 15.39 26.34
C ASN A 419 10.51 13.90 26.02
N GLU A 420 9.36 13.51 25.48
CA GLU A 420 9.09 12.14 25.07
C GLU A 420 10.04 11.70 23.93
N LYS A 421 10.24 12.56 22.93
CA LYS A 421 11.23 12.35 21.85
C LYS A 421 12.64 12.16 22.40
N ALA A 422 13.06 12.97 23.36
CA ALA A 422 14.37 12.84 23.99
C ALA A 422 14.52 11.49 24.72
N GLY A 423 13.46 11.03 25.39
CA GLY A 423 13.40 9.70 26.01
C GLY A 423 13.56 8.57 25.00
N VAL A 424 12.85 8.65 23.87
CA VAL A 424 12.95 7.69 22.75
C VAL A 424 14.36 7.66 22.18
N LYS A 425 14.94 8.84 21.89
CA LYS A 425 16.33 8.94 21.38
C LYS A 425 17.33 8.30 22.33
N LYS A 426 17.20 8.55 23.63
CA LYS A 426 18.07 7.94 24.66
C LYS A 426 17.96 6.42 24.66
N LYS A 427 16.74 5.89 24.53
CA LYS A 427 16.50 4.44 24.46
C LYS A 427 17.09 3.81 23.20
N ILE A 428 16.96 4.46 22.04
CA ILE A 428 17.61 4.02 20.79
C ILE A 428 19.13 3.96 20.98
N GLN A 429 19.74 5.00 21.58
CA GLN A 429 21.19 5.02 21.83
C GLN A 429 21.66 3.90 22.77
N GLN A 430 20.88 3.59 23.82
CA GLN A 430 21.16 2.45 24.70
C GLN A 430 21.09 1.11 23.94
N LEU A 431 20.09 0.94 23.08
CA LEU A 431 19.94 -0.26 22.26
C LEU A 431 21.08 -0.40 21.23
N LYS A 432 21.54 0.70 20.62
CA LYS A 432 22.67 0.69 19.70
C LYS A 432 23.96 0.22 20.36
N ILE A 433 24.18 0.58 21.63
CA ILE A 433 25.31 0.08 22.41
C ILE A 433 25.15 -1.42 22.70
N LYS A 434 23.94 -1.86 23.06
CA LYS A 434 23.64 -3.26 23.38
C LYS A 434 23.80 -4.18 22.15
N TYR A 435 23.35 -3.74 20.98
CA TYR A 435 23.34 -4.53 19.74
C TYR A 435 24.44 -4.11 18.75
N LYS A 436 25.52 -3.50 19.24
CA LYS A 436 26.62 -3.00 18.40
C LYS A 436 27.25 -4.09 17.51
N ASP A 437 27.22 -5.34 17.96
CA ASP A 437 27.84 -6.50 17.30
C ASP A 437 26.82 -7.31 16.47
N VAL A 438 25.57 -6.82 16.32
CA VAL A 438 24.52 -7.44 15.50
C VAL A 438 24.16 -6.49 14.35
N PRO A 439 24.75 -6.67 13.14
CA PRO A 439 24.65 -5.68 12.06
C PRO A 439 23.21 -5.35 11.63
N GLY A 440 22.33 -6.35 11.55
CA GLY A 440 20.92 -6.16 11.16
C GLY A 440 20.14 -5.29 12.14
N ASP A 441 20.29 -5.55 13.45
CA ASP A 441 19.59 -4.77 14.48
C ASP A 441 20.20 -3.37 14.62
N LEU A 442 21.52 -3.23 14.45
CA LEU A 442 22.17 -1.94 14.41
C LEU A 442 21.70 -1.08 13.22
N ALA A 443 21.48 -1.69 12.05
CA ALA A 443 20.91 -1.02 10.88
C ALA A 443 19.47 -0.54 11.14
N LYS A 444 18.62 -1.40 11.71
CA LYS A 444 17.24 -1.04 12.12
C LYS A 444 17.22 0.12 13.11
N LEU A 445 18.12 0.11 14.10
CA LEU A 445 18.23 1.19 15.09
C LEU A 445 18.74 2.51 14.50
N LYS A 446 19.62 2.46 13.50
CA LYS A 446 20.04 3.65 12.73
C LYS A 446 18.88 4.21 11.90
N ALA A 447 18.10 3.34 11.25
CA ALA A 447 16.92 3.74 10.49
C ALA A 447 15.85 4.40 11.39
N LEU A 448 15.62 3.87 12.59
CA LEU A 448 14.78 4.50 13.60
C LEU A 448 15.24 5.89 14.02
N GLU A 449 16.54 6.05 14.28
CA GLU A 449 17.10 7.33 14.69
C GLU A 449 16.96 8.38 13.58
N GLN A 450 17.15 7.95 12.32
CA GLN A 450 16.92 8.78 11.15
C GLN A 450 15.44 9.19 11.05
N ARG A 451 14.52 8.23 11.19
CA ARG A 451 13.07 8.47 11.17
C ARG A 451 12.60 9.40 12.30
N LEU A 452 13.15 9.28 13.50
CA LEU A 452 12.91 10.22 14.61
C LEU A 452 13.38 11.65 14.27
N THR A 453 14.35 11.79 13.38
CA THR A 453 14.79 13.10 12.88
C THR A 453 13.83 13.60 11.81
N ASP A 454 13.53 12.77 10.81
CA ASP A 454 12.77 13.15 9.62
C ASP A 454 11.27 13.37 9.88
N GLU A 455 10.66 12.57 10.76
CA GLU A 455 9.22 12.61 11.02
C GLU A 455 8.82 13.49 12.20
N ILE A 456 9.81 13.96 12.98
CA ILE A 456 9.56 14.75 14.20
C ILE A 456 10.38 16.04 14.22
N ALA A 457 11.70 15.99 14.02
CA ALA A 457 12.54 17.19 14.08
C ALA A 457 12.31 18.10 12.86
N SER A 458 12.38 17.51 11.67
CA SER A 458 12.29 18.22 10.40
C SER A 458 10.94 18.91 10.19
N PRO A 459 9.77 18.32 10.51
CA PRO A 459 8.48 18.97 10.31
C PRO A 459 8.22 20.15 11.26
N LEU A 460 8.75 20.10 12.48
CA LEU A 460 8.65 21.22 13.44
C LEU A 460 9.48 22.42 12.96
N LEU A 461 10.65 22.17 12.36
CA LEU A 461 11.53 23.21 11.79
C LEU A 461 10.99 23.76 10.46
N SER A 462 10.63 22.90 9.51
CA SER A 462 10.18 23.30 8.17
C SER A 462 8.86 24.06 8.21
N ASN A 463 7.95 23.70 9.11
CA ASN A 463 6.70 24.43 9.33
C ASN A 463 6.87 25.67 10.23
N LYS A 464 8.09 25.98 10.66
CA LYS A 464 8.42 27.12 11.53
C LYS A 464 7.60 27.10 12.83
N VAL A 465 7.37 25.91 13.38
CA VAL A 465 6.70 25.72 14.67
C VAL A 465 7.68 25.97 15.81
N ILE A 466 8.95 25.64 15.60
CA ILE A 466 10.02 25.92 16.55
C ILE A 466 11.07 26.86 15.98
N GLU A 467 11.71 27.64 16.86
CA GLU A 467 12.90 28.45 16.59
C GLU A 467 14.06 27.98 17.48
N GLY A 468 15.29 28.06 16.96
CA GLY A 468 16.51 27.72 17.71
C GLY A 468 16.51 26.28 18.27
N ALA A 469 16.89 26.13 19.54
CA ALA A 469 17.06 24.85 20.21
C ALA A 469 15.75 24.28 20.81
N ASN A 470 14.69 24.22 19.99
CA ASN A 470 13.36 23.70 20.33
C ASN A 470 12.42 24.62 21.13
N GLN A 471 12.48 25.94 20.91
CA GLN A 471 11.51 26.87 21.51
C GLN A 471 10.33 27.09 20.57
N LEU A 472 9.10 27.20 21.08
CA LEU A 472 7.92 27.49 20.26
C LEU A 472 8.08 28.84 19.57
N ARG A 473 7.85 28.87 18.25
CA ARG A 473 7.64 30.11 17.52
C ARG A 473 6.25 30.63 17.85
N VAL A 474 6.18 31.70 18.66
CA VAL A 474 4.89 32.23 19.13
C VAL A 474 4.01 32.66 17.93
N PRO A 475 2.84 32.02 17.71
CA PRO A 475 1.97 32.36 16.60
C PRO A 475 1.33 33.74 16.82
N LYS A 476 1.35 34.57 15.79
CA LYS A 476 0.79 35.94 15.82
C LYS A 476 -0.65 35.99 15.35
N THR A 477 -1.10 34.96 14.63
CA THR A 477 -2.46 34.84 14.07
C THR A 477 -3.06 33.48 14.39
N MET A 478 -4.39 33.38 14.43
CA MET A 478 -5.09 32.09 14.63
C MET A 478 -4.74 31.05 13.55
N ARG A 479 -4.47 31.49 12.32
CA ARG A 479 -4.01 30.60 11.24
C ARG A 479 -2.62 30.00 11.54
N GLU A 480 -1.71 30.80 12.09
CA GLU A 480 -0.39 30.30 12.51
C GLU A 480 -0.51 29.36 13.71
N TYR A 481 -1.43 29.66 14.65
CA TYR A 481 -1.72 28.80 15.79
C TYR A 481 -2.25 27.43 15.35
N GLU A 482 -3.29 27.37 14.52
CA GLU A 482 -3.85 26.11 14.03
C GLU A 482 -2.83 25.32 13.21
N LYS A 483 -2.00 25.99 12.39
CA LYS A 483 -0.91 25.33 11.67
C LYS A 483 0.11 24.69 12.64
N ALA A 484 0.49 25.40 13.70
CA ALA A 484 1.43 24.92 14.69
C ALA A 484 0.84 23.75 15.50
N LYS A 485 -0.41 23.87 15.93
CA LYS A 485 -1.16 22.81 16.63
C LYS A 485 -1.28 21.55 15.79
N ASN A 486 -1.76 21.64 14.55
CA ASN A 486 -1.89 20.49 13.65
C ASN A 486 -0.53 19.82 13.37
N THR A 487 0.53 20.62 13.27
CA THR A 487 1.89 20.08 13.09
C THR A 487 2.36 19.32 14.34
N ILE A 488 2.11 19.85 15.54
CA ILE A 488 2.46 19.20 16.81
C ILE A 488 1.67 17.90 16.96
N GLU A 489 0.35 17.90 16.74
CA GLU A 489 -0.50 16.71 16.83
C GLU A 489 -0.07 15.62 15.83
N ARG A 490 0.28 15.99 14.59
CA ARG A 490 0.83 15.05 13.60
C ARG A 490 2.15 14.43 14.07
N VAL A 491 3.04 15.25 14.63
CA VAL A 491 4.34 14.80 15.11
C VAL A 491 4.20 13.92 16.36
N GLU A 492 3.23 14.20 17.24
CA GLU A 492 2.86 13.34 18.38
C GLU A 492 2.41 11.96 17.90
N ALA A 493 1.55 11.89 16.87
CA ALA A 493 1.12 10.62 16.30
C ALA A 493 2.30 9.80 15.74
N ASN A 494 3.21 10.44 15.01
CA ASN A 494 4.43 9.79 14.51
C ASN A 494 5.33 9.28 15.64
N LEU A 495 5.46 10.05 16.74
CA LEU A 495 6.22 9.62 17.91
C LEU A 495 5.62 8.36 18.55
N VAL A 496 4.29 8.26 18.64
CA VAL A 496 3.61 7.07 19.16
C VAL A 496 3.87 5.86 18.27
N ILE A 497 3.81 6.01 16.95
CA ILE A 497 4.12 4.93 15.99
C ILE A 497 5.57 4.44 16.19
N ILE A 498 6.52 5.37 16.30
CA ILE A 498 7.93 5.04 16.55
C ILE A 498 8.09 4.29 17.89
N GLN A 499 7.39 4.73 18.94
CA GLN A 499 7.40 4.07 20.25
C GLN A 499 6.84 2.65 20.20
N GLU A 500 5.75 2.42 19.47
CA GLU A 500 5.16 1.08 19.30
C GLU A 500 6.06 0.17 18.45
N LYS A 501 6.67 0.67 17.36
CA LYS A 501 7.70 -0.09 16.61
C LYS A 501 8.87 -0.50 17.49
N MET A 502 9.35 0.42 18.34
CA MET A 502 10.39 0.12 19.33
C MET A 502 9.94 -0.91 20.37
N ARG A 503 8.66 -0.89 20.78
CA ARG A 503 8.11 -1.85 21.75
C ARG A 503 8.01 -3.23 21.14
N TYR A 504 7.54 -3.33 19.91
CA TYR A 504 7.45 -4.58 19.16
C TYR A 504 8.83 -5.23 19.00
N TRP A 505 9.85 -4.43 18.68
CA TRP A 505 11.23 -4.93 18.60
C TRP A 505 11.86 -5.29 19.94
N ALA A 506 11.48 -4.61 21.02
CA ALA A 506 11.92 -4.99 22.37
C ALA A 506 11.31 -6.32 22.86
N LEU A 507 10.20 -6.77 22.27
CA LEU A 507 9.50 -8.01 22.64
C LEU A 507 9.98 -9.24 21.85
N ASN A 508 10.70 -9.08 20.74
CA ASN A 508 11.26 -10.17 19.95
C ASN A 508 12.75 -9.96 19.64
N PRO A 509 13.66 -10.08 20.63
CA PRO A 509 15.09 -9.97 20.41
C PRO A 509 15.68 -11.27 19.84
N SER A 510 15.14 -11.78 18.74
CA SER A 510 15.73 -12.81 17.87
C SER A 510 14.66 -13.38 16.93
N ASN A 511 14.73 -13.03 15.65
CA ASN A 511 14.47 -13.95 14.55
C ASN A 511 15.47 -13.53 13.48
N GLY A 512 16.62 -14.21 13.51
CA GLY A 512 17.67 -14.09 12.51
C GLY A 512 17.36 -14.87 11.24
#